data_AF-A0A060BUR9-F1
#
_entry.id   AF-A0A060BUR9-F1
#
_cell.length_a   1.000
_cell.length_b   1.000
_cell.length_c   1.000
_cell.angle_alpha   90.00
_cell.angle_beta   90.00
_cell.angle_gamma   90.00
#
_symmetry.space_group_name_H-M   'P 1'
#
loop_
_entity.id
_entity.type
_entity.pdbx_description
1 polymer ?
#
loop_
_entity_poly.entity_id
_entity_poly.type
_entity_poly.pdbx_seq_one_letter_code
_entity_poly.pdbx_strand_id
1 'polypeptide(L)'
;WFDQSGSYTERYKQFYEAVKAKYPQLEIISTIGGRTSMGSTMNVPGVKVDIIDEHYYRNATDMYRNAFQYDSYDRNGPKIFCGEWATREGTPTPT
;
A
#
# COMPACT_ATOMS: atom_id res chain seq x y z
N TRP A 1 -4.23 10.36 8.34
CA TRP A 1 -4.75 9.00 8.12
C TRP A 1 -5.95 9.10 7.19
N PHE A 2 -5.99 8.34 6.08
CA PHE A 2 -7.04 8.45 5.06
C PHE A 2 -8.35 7.74 5.45
N ASP A 3 -8.28 6.62 6.18
CA ASP A 3 -9.49 5.93 6.65
C ASP A 3 -9.91 6.41 8.04
N GLN A 4 -10.48 7.61 8.12
CA GLN A 4 -10.96 8.19 9.39
C GLN A 4 -11.99 7.30 10.11
N SER A 5 -12.69 6.45 9.37
CA SER A 5 -13.72 5.56 9.89
C SER A 5 -13.20 4.24 10.46
N GLY A 6 -11.95 3.85 10.14
CA GLY A 6 -11.36 2.57 10.50
C GLY A 6 -12.03 1.33 9.88
N SER A 7 -12.96 1.50 8.94
CA SER A 7 -13.75 0.39 8.37
C SER A 7 -13.22 -0.16 7.05
N TYR A 8 -11.99 0.23 6.67
CA TYR A 8 -11.35 -0.31 5.46
C TYR A 8 -11.24 -1.83 5.51
N THR A 9 -10.89 -2.40 6.65
CA THR A 9 -10.70 -3.85 6.82
C THR A 9 -11.97 -4.64 6.54
N GLU A 10 -13.12 -4.23 7.11
CA GLU A 10 -14.41 -4.87 6.84
C GLU A 10 -14.82 -4.74 5.38
N ARG A 11 -14.68 -3.55 4.79
CA ARG A 11 -15.02 -3.34 3.38
C ARG A 11 -14.14 -4.18 2.46
N TYR A 12 -12.83 -4.12 2.64
CA TYR A 12 -11.88 -4.88 1.83
C TYR A 12 -12.20 -6.38 1.87
N LYS A 13 -12.51 -6.93 3.05
CA LYS A 13 -12.90 -8.34 3.18
C LYS A 13 -14.13 -8.69 2.35
N GLN A 14 -15.19 -7.88 2.42
CA GLN A 14 -16.41 -8.13 1.64
C GLN A 14 -16.14 -8.13 0.13
N PHE A 15 -15.37 -7.16 -0.36
CA PHE A 15 -15.00 -7.10 -1.78
C PHE A 15 -14.07 -8.27 -2.18
N TYR A 16 -13.08 -8.59 -1.35
CA TYR A 16 -12.14 -9.67 -1.60
C TYR A 16 -12.86 -11.01 -1.73
N GLU A 17 -13.74 -11.35 -0.78
CA GLU A 17 -14.51 -12.59 -0.79
C GLU A 17 -15.43 -12.68 -2.01
N ALA A 18 -16.17 -11.59 -2.32
CA ALA A 18 -17.06 -11.56 -3.47
C ALA A 18 -16.32 -11.70 -4.81
N VAL A 19 -15.18 -11.02 -4.97
CA VAL A 19 -14.37 -11.10 -6.18
C VAL A 19 -13.75 -12.48 -6.33
N LYS A 20 -13.14 -13.03 -5.27
CA LYS A 20 -12.48 -14.35 -5.30
C LYS A 20 -13.46 -15.50 -5.48
N ALA A 21 -14.70 -15.37 -4.99
CA ALA A 21 -15.74 -16.37 -5.24
C ALA A 21 -16.05 -16.55 -6.74
N LYS A 22 -15.95 -15.48 -7.52
CA LYS A 22 -16.24 -15.51 -8.97
C LYS A 22 -14.98 -15.61 -9.83
N TYR A 23 -13.88 -15.02 -9.39
CA TYR A 23 -12.62 -14.89 -10.11
C TYR A 23 -11.44 -15.27 -9.21
N PRO A 24 -11.32 -16.54 -8.81
CA PRO A 24 -10.28 -16.97 -7.87
C PRO A 24 -8.85 -16.76 -8.38
N GLN A 25 -8.67 -16.63 -9.70
CA GLN A 25 -7.38 -16.41 -10.34
C GLN A 25 -6.88 -14.97 -10.31
N LEU A 26 -7.75 -13.99 -10.04
CA LEU A 26 -7.34 -12.58 -10.02
C LEU A 26 -6.62 -12.27 -8.71
N GLU A 27 -5.50 -11.56 -8.76
CA GLU A 27 -4.87 -10.97 -7.58
C GLU A 27 -5.56 -9.64 -7.24
N ILE A 28 -5.77 -9.38 -5.95
CA ILE A 28 -6.40 -8.15 -5.47
C ILE A 28 -5.34 -7.25 -4.81
N ILE A 29 -5.28 -6.00 -5.26
CA ILE A 29 -4.37 -4.99 -4.74
C ILE A 29 -5.10 -4.20 -3.64
N SER A 30 -4.60 -4.32 -2.40
CA SER A 30 -5.08 -3.58 -1.24
C SER A 30 -4.43 -2.20 -1.16
N THR A 31 -5.22 -1.20 -0.82
CA THR A 31 -4.83 0.21 -0.62
C THR A 31 -4.68 0.55 0.87
N ILE A 32 -4.48 -0.43 1.75
CA ILE A 32 -4.33 -0.22 3.20
C ILE A 32 -3.04 0.54 3.57
N GLY A 33 -2.21 0.89 2.58
CA GLY A 33 -1.05 1.77 2.70
C GLY A 33 0.20 1.10 3.28
N GLY A 34 0.07 -0.08 3.86
CA GLY A 34 1.21 -0.89 4.29
C GLY A 34 2.16 -0.19 5.28
N ARG A 35 3.45 -0.10 4.93
CA ARG A 35 4.48 0.59 5.75
C ARG A 35 4.62 2.09 5.42
N THR A 36 3.80 2.63 4.53
CA THR A 36 3.81 4.07 4.22
C THR A 36 3.22 4.87 5.38
N SER A 37 3.38 6.20 5.36
CA SER A 37 2.66 7.09 6.30
C SER A 37 1.14 7.05 6.14
N MET A 38 0.66 6.48 5.03
CA MET A 38 -0.75 6.27 4.74
C MET A 38 -1.25 4.89 5.20
N GLY A 39 -0.35 4.03 5.69
CA GLY A 39 -0.65 2.70 6.21
C GLY A 39 -0.49 2.57 7.72
N SER A 40 -1.33 1.72 8.33
CA SER A 40 -1.31 1.41 9.77
C SER A 40 -1.06 -0.08 10.02
N THR A 41 -1.15 -0.90 8.98
CA THR A 41 -0.99 -2.35 9.02
C THR A 41 -0.69 -2.89 7.62
N MET A 42 -0.03 -4.05 7.56
CA MET A 42 0.17 -4.84 6.34
C MET A 42 -0.89 -5.95 6.20
N ASN A 43 -1.86 -6.02 7.09
CA ASN A 43 -2.77 -7.15 7.23
C ASN A 43 -4.23 -6.71 7.34
N VAL A 44 -5.12 -7.49 6.71
CA VAL A 44 -6.57 -7.42 6.89
C VAL A 44 -7.01 -8.72 7.57
N PRO A 45 -7.56 -8.67 8.81
CA PRO A 45 -7.93 -9.89 9.53
C PRO A 45 -8.87 -10.80 8.74
N GLY A 46 -8.52 -12.08 8.67
CA GLY A 46 -9.31 -13.08 7.95
C GLY A 46 -9.16 -13.07 6.43
N VAL A 47 -8.26 -12.24 5.88
CA VAL A 47 -7.96 -12.21 4.45
C VAL A 47 -6.46 -12.32 4.22
N LYS A 48 -6.05 -13.28 3.38
CA LYS A 48 -4.70 -13.28 2.83
C LYS A 48 -4.62 -12.23 1.73
N VAL A 49 -4.05 -11.06 2.05
CA VAL A 49 -3.84 -9.99 1.07
C VAL A 49 -2.83 -10.47 0.02
N ASP A 50 -3.16 -10.34 -1.27
CA ASP A 50 -2.28 -10.77 -2.36
C ASP A 50 -1.17 -9.73 -2.59
N ILE A 51 -1.57 -8.47 -2.77
CA ILE A 51 -0.69 -7.35 -3.12
C ILE A 51 -1.10 -6.12 -2.29
N ILE A 52 -0.12 -5.31 -1.87
CA ILE A 52 -0.33 -4.01 -1.24
C ILE A 52 0.19 -2.90 -2.15
N ASP A 53 -0.62 -1.87 -2.34
CA ASP A 53 -0.25 -0.63 -3.00
C ASP A 53 0.38 0.35 -2.01
N GLU A 54 1.63 0.73 -2.25
CA GLU A 54 2.39 1.70 -1.48
C GLU A 54 2.65 2.96 -2.28
N HIS A 55 2.43 4.12 -1.65
CA HIS A 55 2.56 5.43 -2.29
C HIS A 55 3.68 6.25 -1.67
N TYR A 56 4.56 6.83 -2.49
CA TYR A 56 5.74 7.56 -2.05
C TYR A 56 5.95 8.89 -2.76
N TYR A 57 5.58 9.97 -2.09
CA TYR A 57 5.89 11.33 -2.50
C TYR A 57 6.85 11.96 -1.50
N ARG A 58 8.15 12.01 -1.84
CA ARG A 58 9.21 12.51 -0.94
C ARG A 58 10.15 13.48 -1.67
N ASN A 59 10.98 14.24 -0.96
CA ASN A 59 12.04 15.04 -1.58
C ASN A 59 13.16 14.13 -2.16
N ALA A 60 14.09 14.70 -2.94
CA ALA A 60 15.15 13.92 -3.59
C ALA A 60 16.04 13.16 -2.60
N THR A 61 16.36 13.79 -1.46
CA THR A 61 17.24 13.18 -0.44
C THR A 61 16.57 11.95 0.19
N ASP A 62 15.27 12.04 0.49
CA ASP A 62 14.51 10.95 1.08
C ASP A 62 14.22 9.84 0.06
N MET A 63 14.03 10.16 -1.22
CA MET A 63 13.99 9.13 -2.27
C MET A 63 15.30 8.35 -2.33
N TYR A 64 16.44 9.05 -2.38
CA TYR A 64 17.75 8.42 -2.43
C TYR A 64 18.02 7.53 -1.21
N ARG A 65 17.75 8.04 0.00
CA ARG A 65 17.96 7.29 1.26
C ARG A 65 17.13 6.01 1.36
N ASN A 66 16.02 5.92 0.63
CA ASN A 66 15.11 4.79 0.67
C ASN A 66 15.28 3.80 -0.51
N ALA A 67 16.37 3.90 -1.28
CA ALA A 67 16.63 2.99 -2.41
C ALA A 67 16.61 1.51 -2.03
N PHE A 68 16.97 1.18 -0.78
CA PHE A 68 17.00 -0.19 -0.24
C PHE A 68 15.80 -0.51 0.68
N GLN A 69 14.74 0.32 0.71
CA GLN A 69 13.66 0.15 1.70
C GLN A 69 13.03 -1.26 1.66
N TYR A 70 12.94 -1.84 0.45
CA TYR A 70 12.35 -3.17 0.23
C TYR A 70 13.25 -4.33 0.66
N ASP A 71 14.53 -4.12 0.93
CA ASP A 71 15.45 -5.18 1.37
C ASP A 71 15.04 -5.74 2.74
N SER A 72 14.40 -4.91 3.57
CA SER A 72 13.90 -5.26 4.91
C SER A 72 12.50 -5.90 4.93
N TYR A 73 11.84 -6.05 3.79
CA TYR A 73 10.48 -6.58 3.72
C TYR A 73 10.48 -8.10 3.85
N ASP A 74 9.48 -8.65 4.55
CA ASP A 74 9.28 -10.10 4.63
C ASP A 74 8.99 -10.66 3.22
N ARG A 75 9.76 -11.67 2.81
CA ARG A 75 9.63 -12.33 1.51
C ARG A 75 8.49 -13.35 1.46
N ASN A 76 7.90 -13.66 2.62
CA ASN A 76 6.71 -14.52 2.72
C ASN A 76 5.40 -13.73 2.90
N GLY A 77 5.50 -12.40 3.00
CA GLY A 77 4.36 -11.50 3.10
C GLY A 77 3.63 -11.26 1.76
N PRO A 78 2.63 -10.35 1.75
CA PRO A 78 2.00 -9.91 0.51
C PRO A 78 3.04 -9.29 -0.44
N LYS A 79 2.81 -9.40 -1.75
CA LYS A 79 3.61 -8.68 -2.75
C LYS A 79 3.40 -7.18 -2.58
N ILE A 80 4.38 -6.39 -3.01
CA ILE A 80 4.29 -4.93 -2.98
C ILE A 80 4.21 -4.38 -4.40
N PHE A 81 3.24 -3.50 -4.61
CA PHE A 81 3.10 -2.67 -5.79
C PHE A 81 3.34 -1.22 -5.38
N CYS A 82 4.35 -0.56 -5.98
CA CYS A 82 4.55 0.87 -5.80
C CYS A 82 3.72 1.61 -6.85
N GLY A 83 2.43 1.82 -6.58
CA GLY A 83 1.49 2.34 -7.58
C GLY A 83 1.62 3.84 -7.83
N GLU A 84 2.07 4.59 -6.83
CA GLU A 84 2.31 6.03 -6.94
C GLU A 84 3.65 6.41 -6.34
N TRP A 85 4.53 7.04 -7.11
CA TRP A 85 5.75 7.60 -6.56
C TRP A 85 6.22 8.80 -7.38
N ALA A 86 6.75 9.81 -6.68
CA ALA A 86 7.43 10.93 -7.32
C ALA A 86 8.32 11.67 -6.32
N THR A 87 9.44 12.19 -6.83
CA THR A 87 10.19 13.21 -6.12
C THR A 87 9.41 14.53 -6.15
N ARG A 88 9.08 15.08 -4.97
CA ARG A 88 8.47 16.41 -4.83
C ARG A 88 9.54 17.40 -4.42
N GLU A 89 9.87 18.32 -5.31
CA GLU A 89 10.69 19.50 -5.01
C GLU A 89 9.76 20.72 -4.94
N GLY A 90 9.69 21.37 -3.77
CA GLY A 90 8.93 22.60 -3.54
C GLY A 90 7.54 22.45 -2.93
N THR A 91 7.26 23.26 -1.90
CA THR A 91 5.91 23.76 -1.61
C THR A 91 6.04 25.21 -1.08
N PRO A 92 5.61 26.24 -1.86
CA PRO A 92 5.14 26.10 -3.24
C PRO A 92 6.28 25.65 -4.15
N THR A 93 5.92 25.06 -5.29
CA THR A 93 6.86 24.80 -6.38
C THR A 93 7.61 26.10 -6.71
N PRO A 94 8.95 26.11 -6.81
CA PRO A 94 9.66 27.30 -7.25
C PRO A 94 9.13 27.71 -8.62
N THR A 95 8.82 29.00 -8.79
CA THR A 95 8.49 29.60 -10.09
C THR A 95 9.62 29.46 -11.09
#